data_AF-A0A2V5ML63-F1
#
_entry.id   AF-A0A2V5ML63-F1
#
_cell.length_a   1.000
_cell.length_b   1.000
_cell.length_c   1.000
_cell.angle_alpha   90.00
_cell.angle_beta   90.00
_cell.angle_gamma   90.00
#
_symmetry.space_group_name_H-M   'P 1'
#
loop_
_entity.id
_entity.type
_entity.pdbx_description
1 polymer ?
#
loop_
_entity_poly.entity_id
_entity_poly.type
_entity_poly.pdbx_seq_one_letter_code
_entity_poly.pdbx_strand_id
1 'polypeptide(L)'
;MRLAWLLLEDLPVLVPAFSSSSRLILFAPHPDDESLACSILLQRAVRAGAAIRVVYATDGDDNPWPQRVLERKWRLDATDR
;
A
#
# COMPACT_ATOMS: atom_id res chain seq x y z
N MET A 1 -22.38 -10.13 16.79
CA MET A 1 -21.99 -8.87 16.13
C MET A 1 -21.43 -9.15 14.73
N ARG A 2 -22.28 -9.46 13.75
CA ARG A 2 -21.89 -9.87 12.37
C ARG A 2 -22.58 -9.07 11.25
N LEU A 3 -23.36 -8.05 11.59
CA LEU A 3 -24.24 -7.34 10.64
C LEU A 3 -23.56 -6.20 9.87
N ALA A 4 -22.40 -5.69 10.32
CA ALA A 4 -21.73 -4.56 9.67
C ALA A 4 -20.93 -4.96 8.41
N TRP A 5 -20.47 -6.21 8.30
CA TRP A 5 -19.62 -6.66 7.19
C TRP A 5 -20.38 -6.75 5.85
N LEU A 6 -21.66 -7.15 5.89
CA LEU A 6 -22.49 -7.33 4.69
C LEU A 6 -22.98 -6.02 4.05
N LEU A 7 -22.82 -4.88 4.73
CA LEU A 7 -23.31 -3.57 4.24
C LEU A 7 -22.27 -2.80 3.41
N LEU A 8 -21.02 -3.27 3.37
CA LEU A 8 -19.93 -2.63 2.63
C LEU A 8 -19.73 -3.20 1.21
N GLU A 9 -20.43 -4.28 0.84
CA GLU A 9 -20.18 -4.98 -0.43
C GLU A 9 -20.75 -4.27 -1.67
N ASP A 10 -21.73 -3.37 -1.50
CA ASP A 10 -22.44 -2.72 -2.61
C ASP A 10 -22.19 -1.21 -2.72
N LEU A 11 -21.22 -0.66 -1.98
CA LEU A 11 -20.88 0.76 -2.12
C LEU A 11 -20.16 0.94 -3.47
N PRO A 12 -20.67 1.78 -4.40
CA PRO A 12 -20.00 2.01 -5.66
C PRO A 12 -18.64 2.64 -5.35
N VAL A 13 -17.58 1.86 -5.53
CA VAL A 13 -16.22 2.36 -5.45
C VAL A 13 -16.04 3.30 -6.64
N LEU A 14 -16.15 4.59 -6.38
CA LEU A 14 -15.81 5.63 -7.36
C LEU A 14 -14.32 5.48 -7.67
N VAL A 15 -14.03 4.93 -8.85
CA VAL A 15 -12.65 4.88 -9.32
C VAL A 15 -12.34 6.20 -10.02
N PRO A 16 -11.39 7.01 -9.52
CA PRO A 16 -11.06 8.27 -10.15
C PRO A 16 -10.54 8.04 -11.58
N ALA A 17 -11.04 8.86 -12.50
CA ALA A 17 -10.46 8.99 -13.83
C ALA A 17 -9.28 9.95 -13.78
N PHE A 18 -8.19 9.62 -14.48
CA PHE A 18 -6.98 10.43 -14.53
C PHE A 18 -6.77 11.02 -15.92
N SER A 19 -6.11 12.17 -15.95
CA SER A 19 -5.65 12.89 -17.14
C SER A 19 -4.23 13.41 -16.92
N SER A 20 -3.62 13.98 -17.95
CA SER A 20 -2.29 14.60 -17.86
C SER A 20 -2.26 15.85 -16.97
N SER A 21 -3.41 16.48 -16.70
CA SER A 21 -3.53 17.60 -15.75
C SER A 21 -3.74 17.14 -14.30
N SER A 22 -3.95 15.85 -14.07
CA SER A 22 -4.19 15.31 -12.73
C SER A 22 -2.91 15.31 -11.88
N ARG A 23 -3.08 15.52 -10.58
CA ARG A 23 -1.99 15.46 -9.58
C ARG A 23 -2.41 14.52 -8.46
N LEU A 24 -1.65 13.45 -8.25
CA LEU A 24 -1.89 12.44 -7.23
C LEU A 24 -0.76 12.47 -6.19
N ILE A 25 -1.14 12.47 -4.91
CA ILE A 25 -0.24 12.20 -3.79
C ILE A 25 -0.74 10.96 -3.05
N LEU A 26 0.14 10.01 -2.82
CA LEU A 26 -0.12 8.81 -2.03
C LEU A 26 0.76 8.84 -0.78
N PHE A 27 0.16 8.66 0.38
CA PHE A 27 0.88 8.42 1.62
C PHE A 27 0.88 6.92 1.89
N ALA A 28 2.06 6.34 2.04
CA ALA A 28 2.28 4.94 2.31
C ALA A 28 3.05 4.81 3.64
N PRO A 29 2.64 3.93 4.56
CA PRO A 29 3.36 3.70 5.82
C PRO A 29 4.84 3.31 5.59
N HIS A 30 5.07 2.32 4.72
CA HIS A 30 6.40 1.81 4.37
C HIS A 30 6.54 1.68 2.84
N PRO A 31 7.78 1.54 2.31
CA PRO A 31 8.00 1.23 0.91
C PRO A 31 7.53 -0.20 0.58
N ASP A 32 6.63 -0.35 -0.41
CA ASP A 32 5.93 -1.57 -0.88
C ASP A 32 4.41 -1.49 -0.75
N ASP A 33 3.92 -0.76 0.26
CA ASP A 33 2.49 -0.55 0.53
C ASP A 33 1.79 0.09 -0.68
N GLU A 34 2.48 0.96 -1.43
CA GLU A 34 1.91 1.60 -2.62
C GLU A 34 1.58 0.59 -3.72
N SER A 35 2.44 -0.41 -3.88
CA SER A 35 2.30 -1.45 -4.89
C SER A 35 1.26 -2.48 -4.46
N LEU A 36 1.26 -2.86 -3.17
CA LEU A 36 0.33 -3.84 -2.60
C LEU A 36 -1.11 -3.32 -2.58
N ALA A 37 -1.32 -2.08 -2.13
CA ALA A 37 -2.66 -1.54 -1.93
C ALA A 37 -3.19 -0.74 -3.14
N CYS A 38 -2.30 -0.07 -3.90
CA CYS A 38 -2.70 1.00 -4.83
C CYS A 38 -2.22 0.82 -6.28
N SER A 39 -1.59 -0.31 -6.63
CA SER A 39 -0.99 -0.52 -7.96
C SER A 39 -1.94 -0.25 -9.14
N ILE A 40 -3.20 -0.68 -9.05
CA ILE A 40 -4.18 -0.46 -10.12
C ILE A 40 -4.44 1.04 -10.34
N LEU A 41 -4.60 1.82 -9.27
CA LEU A 41 -4.82 3.27 -9.35
C LEU A 41 -3.57 3.99 -9.86
N LEU A 42 -2.40 3.64 -9.33
CA LEU A 42 -1.13 4.22 -9.75
C LEU A 42 -0.86 3.95 -11.23
N GLN A 43 -1.10 2.73 -11.72
CA GLN A 43 -0.95 2.41 -13.14
C GLN A 43 -1.92 3.21 -14.02
N ARG A 44 -3.16 3.44 -13.59
CA ARG A 44 -4.11 4.29 -14.33
C ARG A 44 -3.63 5.73 -14.39
N ALA A 45 -3.13 6.27 -13.29
CA ALA A 45 -2.57 7.62 -13.23
C ALA A 45 -1.31 7.76 -14.11
N VAL A 46 -0.40 6.78 -14.08
CA VAL A 46 0.79 6.74 -14.94
C VAL A 46 0.40 6.70 -16.42
N ARG A 47 -0.52 5.82 -16.80
CA ARG A 47 -1.00 5.71 -18.20
C ARG A 47 -1.65 6.99 -18.70
N ALA A 48 -2.30 7.75 -17.81
CA ALA A 48 -2.91 9.03 -18.15
C ALA A 48 -1.90 10.19 -18.19
N GLY A 49 -0.64 9.97 -17.84
CA GLY A 49 0.39 11.03 -17.77
C GLY A 49 0.22 11.98 -16.59
N ALA A 50 -0.45 11.55 -15.51
CA ALA A 50 -0.64 12.37 -14.32
C ALA A 50 0.68 12.60 -13.57
N ALA A 51 0.80 13.73 -12.87
CA ALA A 51 1.92 13.95 -11.95
C ALA A 51 1.67 13.19 -10.63
N ILE A 52 2.61 12.33 -10.24
CA ILE A 52 2.45 11.43 -9.08
C ILE A 52 3.57 11.70 -8.07
N ARG A 53 3.21 11.72 -6.79
CA ARG A 53 4.18 11.64 -5.68
C ARG A 53 3.74 10.56 -4.69
N VAL A 54 4.70 9.76 -4.26
CA VAL A 54 4.51 8.83 -3.13
C VAL A 54 5.35 9.35 -1.97
N VAL A 55 4.74 9.42 -0.79
CA VAL A 55 5.37 9.84 0.45
C VAL A 55 5.35 8.66 1.40
N TYR A 56 6.54 8.18 1.75
CA TYR A 56 6.72 7.13 2.73
C TYR A 56 6.85 7.74 4.12
N ALA A 57 6.08 7.22 5.07
CA ALA A 57 6.13 7.68 6.46
C ALA A 57 7.39 7.18 7.18
N THR A 58 7.89 6.00 6.77
CA THR A 58 9.10 5.35 7.29
C THR A 58 9.86 4.68 6.15
N ASP A 59 11.09 4.22 6.41
CA ASP A 59 11.91 3.43 5.48
C ASP A 59 11.57 1.93 5.48
N GLY A 60 10.82 1.44 6.47
CA GLY A 60 10.43 0.03 6.56
C GLY A 60 11.49 -0.89 7.17
N ASP A 61 12.49 -0.36 7.86
CA ASP A 61 13.63 -1.13 8.37
C ASP A 61 13.30 -2.03 9.58
N ASP A 62 12.17 -1.82 10.27
CA ASP A 62 11.65 -2.68 11.35
C ASP A 62 10.81 -3.84 10.76
N ASN A 63 11.40 -4.55 9.79
CA ASN A 63 10.85 -5.76 9.18
C ASN A 63 11.60 -7.04 9.62
N PRO A 64 10.97 -7.95 10.40
CA PRO A 64 11.65 -9.11 10.96
C PRO A 64 11.89 -10.24 9.95
N TRP A 65 11.33 -10.13 8.74
CA TRP A 65 11.45 -11.16 7.71
C TRP A 65 12.88 -11.31 7.17
N PRO A 66 13.59 -10.23 6.79
CA PRO A 66 15.03 -10.26 6.55
C PRO A 66 15.84 -10.88 7.68
N GLN A 67 15.63 -10.44 8.93
CA GLN A 67 16.34 -10.97 10.11
C GLN A 67 16.13 -12.48 10.23
N ARG A 68 14.88 -12.96 10.09
CA ARG A 68 14.55 -14.39 10.13
C ARG A 68 15.33 -15.22 9.12
N VAL A 69 15.49 -14.72 7.89
CA VAL A 69 16.25 -15.40 6.84
C VAL A 69 17.74 -15.44 7.18
N LEU A 70 18.30 -14.31 7.62
CA LEU A 70 19.72 -14.19 7.98
C LEU A 70 20.09 -15.05 9.20
N GLU A 71 19.25 -15.05 10.22
CA GLU A 71 19.44 -15.80 11.47
C GLU A 71 18.97 -17.26 11.38
N ARG A 72 18.42 -17.68 10.23
CA ARG A 72 17.89 -19.04 9.98
C ARG A 72 16.86 -19.47 11.03
N LYS A 73 16.07 -18.51 11.53
CA LYS A 73 15.00 -18.75 12.49
C LYS A 73 13.78 -19.36 11.80
N TRP A 74 13.15 -20.34 12.45
CA TRP A 74 11.86 -20.87 12.00
C TRP A 74 10.66 -20.08 12.54
N ARG A 75 10.81 -19.42 13.70
CA ARG A 75 9.75 -18.64 14.34
C ARG A 75 10.27 -17.26 14.69
N LEU A 76 9.40 -16.27 14.58
CA LEU A 76 9.63 -14.94 15.11
C LEU A 76 9.32 -14.90 16.61
N ASP A 77 10.04 -14.07 17.35
CA ASP A 77 9.86 -13.78 18.75
C ASP A 77 9.82 -12.26 19.00
N ALA A 78 9.56 -11.85 20.25
CA ALA A 78 9.36 -10.45 20.60
C ALA A 78 10.63 -9.57 20.48
N THR A 79 11.79 -10.17 20.20
CA THR A 79 13.06 -9.46 20.01
C THR A 79 13.41 -9.23 18.54
N ASP A 80 12.68 -9.88 17.62
CA ASP A 80 12.88 -9.70 16.19
C ASP A 80 12.34 -8.34 15.74
N ARG A 81 13.08 -7.73 14.80
CA ARG A 81 12.83 -6.42 14.25
C ARG A 81 13.04 -6.44 12.76
#